data_AF-A0A1T4PC74-F1
#
_entry.id   AF-A0A1T4PC74-F1
#
_cell.length_a   1.000
_cell.length_b   1.000
_cell.length_c   1.000
_cell.angle_alpha   90.00
_cell.angle_beta   90.00
_cell.angle_gamma   90.00
#
_symmetry.space_group_name_H-M   'P 1'
#
loop_
_entity.id
_entity.type
_entity.pdbx_description
1 polymer ?
#
loop_
_entity_poly.entity_id
_entity_poly.type
_entity_poly.pdbx_seq_one_letter_code
_entity_poly.pdbx_strand_id
1 'polypeptide(L)'
;MALKFKLIEREMKIGKKAGHKLFFAQQVTQGRISFDKLCNIIAESSTVSSADVKAVIDRLAHVFGQFLTEGFIIDCGELGSFRPTLGSQGVEKEEEFKTHKHLRKPRIRYLAPRSFNALTLAGFQRIDKNPNKPDGNGTAPLPPSPGGSVPPPPAQGGEESGEGI
;
A
#
# COMPACT_ATOMS: atom_id res chain seq x y z
N MET A 1 23.88 -5.42 -3.86
CA MET A 1 22.61 -5.51 -3.11
C MET A 1 21.46 -5.48 -4.11
N ALA A 2 20.37 -6.22 -3.87
CA ALA A 2 19.23 -6.22 -4.79
C ALA A 2 17.89 -6.03 -4.07
N LEU A 3 17.05 -5.13 -4.60
CA LEU A 3 15.67 -4.95 -4.19
C LEU A 3 14.83 -6.09 -4.77
N LYS A 4 14.17 -6.83 -3.88
CA LYS A 4 13.32 -7.93 -4.28
C LYS A 4 11.93 -7.40 -4.63
N PHE A 5 11.36 -7.82 -5.75
CA PHE A 5 10.00 -7.43 -6.14
C PHE A 5 9.19 -8.64 -6.63
N LYS A 6 7.86 -8.56 -6.44
CA LYS A 6 6.87 -9.51 -6.96
C LYS A 6 5.99 -8.80 -7.98
N LEU A 7 5.49 -9.52 -8.98
CA LEU A 7 4.48 -8.98 -9.88
C LEU A 7 3.09 -9.22 -9.28
N ILE A 8 2.34 -8.14 -9.14
CA ILE A 8 0.92 -8.18 -8.78
C ILE A 8 0.11 -7.73 -9.98
N GLU A 9 -0.96 -8.45 -10.27
CA GLU A 9 -1.94 -8.05 -11.25
C GLU A 9 -2.95 -7.12 -10.57
N ARG A 10 -3.13 -5.92 -11.11
CA ARG A 10 -4.13 -4.98 -10.62
C ARG A 10 -4.90 -4.40 -11.79
N GLU A 11 -6.22 -4.46 -11.66
CA GLU A 11 -7.11 -3.77 -12.57
C GLU A 11 -7.05 -2.26 -12.30
N MET A 12 -6.70 -1.49 -13.31
CA MET A 12 -6.70 -0.03 -13.21
C MET A 12 -8.13 0.48 -13.22
N LYS A 13 -8.46 1.29 -12.22
CA LYS A 13 -9.79 1.93 -12.10
C LYS A 13 -9.85 3.33 -12.71
N ILE A 14 -8.70 3.95 -13.02
CA ILE A 14 -8.59 5.35 -13.42
C ILE A 14 -7.54 5.49 -14.54
N GLY A 15 -7.89 6.23 -15.60
CA GLY A 15 -7.02 6.58 -16.73
C GLY A 15 -7.37 5.87 -18.05
N LYS A 16 -6.57 6.12 -19.11
CA LYS A 16 -6.77 5.59 -20.47
C LYS A 16 -6.72 4.04 -20.58
N LYS A 17 -6.35 3.35 -19.49
CA LYS A 17 -6.29 1.88 -19.40
C LYS A 17 -7.25 1.33 -18.32
N ALA A 18 -8.30 2.07 -17.98
CA ALA A 18 -9.32 1.60 -17.05
C ALA A 18 -9.98 0.31 -17.57
N GLY A 19 -10.14 -0.70 -16.70
CA GLY A 19 -10.68 -2.02 -17.06
C GLY A 19 -9.65 -3.03 -17.60
N HIS A 20 -8.40 -2.61 -17.85
CA HIS A 20 -7.32 -3.54 -18.20
C HIS A 20 -6.56 -4.00 -16.95
N LYS A 21 -6.28 -5.29 -16.89
CA LYS A 21 -5.40 -5.88 -15.89
C LYS A 21 -3.95 -5.58 -16.26
N LEU A 22 -3.27 -4.79 -15.42
CA LEU A 22 -1.86 -4.46 -15.59
C LEU A 22 -1.05 -5.12 -14.49
N PHE A 23 0.15 -5.58 -14.86
CA PHE A 23 1.12 -6.10 -13.89
C PHE A 23 1.93 -4.94 -13.31
N PHE A 24 1.98 -4.86 -11.99
CA PHE A 24 2.78 -3.89 -11.24
C PHE A 24 3.85 -4.62 -10.43
N ALA A 25 5.07 -4.06 -10.44
CA ALA A 25 6.12 -4.51 -9.54
C ALA A 25 5.82 -4.00 -8.12
N GLN A 26 5.58 -4.92 -7.19
CA GLN A 26 5.47 -4.63 -5.77
C GLN A 26 6.77 -5.02 -5.06
N GLN A 27 7.41 -4.05 -4.42
CA GLN A 27 8.60 -4.31 -3.61
C GLN A 27 8.27 -5.25 -2.45
N VAL A 28 9.12 -6.26 -2.26
CA VAL A 28 9.09 -7.15 -1.11
C VAL A 28 10.05 -6.60 -0.06
N THR A 29 9.47 -6.08 1.02
CA THR A 29 10.24 -5.64 2.19
C THR A 29 10.94 -6.83 2.83
N GLN A 30 12.28 -6.79 2.91
CA GLN A 30 13.08 -7.91 3.42
C GLN A 30 13.02 -8.07 4.96
N GLY A 31 12.51 -7.05 5.65
CA GLY A 31 12.34 -7.04 7.10
C GLY A 31 12.26 -5.62 7.64
N ARG A 32 12.09 -5.50 8.96
CA ARG A 32 12.17 -4.23 9.68
C ARG A 32 13.41 -4.23 10.55
N ILE A 33 14.26 -3.21 10.42
CA ILE A 33 15.34 -2.98 11.38
C ILE A 33 14.70 -2.32 12.60
N SER A 34 14.86 -2.93 13.79
CA SER A 34 14.39 -2.36 15.05
C SER A 34 15.25 -1.18 15.46
N PHE A 35 14.69 -0.31 16.31
CA PHE A 35 15.39 0.88 16.78
C PHE A 35 16.66 0.54 17.56
N ASP A 36 16.62 -0.44 18.48
CA ASP A 36 17.81 -0.86 19.22
C ASP A 36 18.89 -1.45 18.30
N LYS A 37 18.50 -2.21 17.27
CA LYS A 37 19.46 -2.74 16.29
C LYS A 37 20.11 -1.62 15.47
N LEU A 38 19.34 -0.60 15.09
CA LEU A 38 19.88 0.58 14.42
C LEU A 38 20.89 1.31 15.31
N CYS A 39 20.56 1.54 16.58
CA CYS A 39 21.46 2.20 17.53
C CYS A 39 22.76 1.42 17.72
N ASN A 40 22.69 0.09 17.81
CA ASN A 40 23.87 -0.76 17.92
C ASN A 40 24.75 -0.69 16.67
N ILE A 41 24.18 -0.72 15.47
CA ILE A 41 24.96 -0.59 14.22
C ILE A 41 25.68 0.76 14.16
N ILE A 42 25.01 1.85 14.56
CA ILE A 42 25.62 3.18 14.60
C ILE A 42 26.74 3.23 15.64
N ALA A 43 26.50 2.69 16.83
CA ALA A 43 27.49 2.62 17.90
C ALA A 43 28.73 1.80 17.49
N GLU A 44 28.56 0.67 16.80
CA GLU A 44 29.68 -0.14 16.26
C GLU A 44 30.51 0.63 15.23
N SER A 45 29.88 1.50 14.44
CA SER A 45 30.53 2.33 13.44
C SER A 45 31.10 3.65 13.96
N SER A 46 30.91 3.96 15.25
CA SER A 46 31.30 5.24 15.85
C SER A 46 31.98 5.06 17.21
N THR A 47 32.45 6.15 17.80
CA THR A 47 33.02 6.15 19.16
C THR A 47 31.96 6.37 20.24
N VAL A 48 30.67 6.35 19.86
CA VAL A 48 29.54 6.71 20.71
C VAL A 48 28.85 5.45 21.22
N SER A 49 28.43 5.44 22.49
CA SER A 49 27.71 4.28 23.04
C SER A 49 26.30 4.17 22.46
N SER A 50 25.73 2.96 22.44
CA SER A 50 24.35 2.77 21.98
C SER A 50 23.32 3.54 22.82
N ALA A 51 23.62 3.79 24.10
CA ALA A 51 22.80 4.59 24.99
C ALA A 51 22.78 6.07 24.56
N ASP A 52 23.94 6.62 24.21
CA ASP A 52 24.06 8.01 23.77
C ASP A 52 23.37 8.21 22.41
N VAL A 53 23.53 7.27 21.46
CA VAL A 53 22.83 7.31 20.17
C VAL A 53 21.30 7.34 20.37
N LYS A 54 20.80 6.51 21.28
CA LYS A 54 19.38 6.46 21.64
C LYS A 54 18.89 7.78 22.21
N ALA A 55 19.64 8.38 23.13
CA ALA A 55 19.32 9.68 23.71
C ALA A 55 19.29 10.80 22.65
N VAL A 56 20.24 10.82 21.71
CA VAL A 56 20.30 11.80 20.63
C VAL A 56 19.09 11.69 19.72
N ILE A 57 18.72 10.49 19.28
CA ILE A 57 17.57 10.29 18.38
C ILE A 57 16.25 10.64 19.09
N ASP A 58 16.12 10.29 20.36
CA ASP A 58 14.94 10.65 21.15
C ASP A 58 14.80 12.18 21.30
N ARG A 59 15.91 12.87 21.60
CA ARG A 59 15.91 14.33 21.68
C ARG A 59 15.64 14.98 20.34
N LEU A 60 16.16 14.41 19.25
CA LEU A 60 15.90 14.88 17.89
C LEU A 60 14.40 14.81 17.56
N ALA A 61 13.71 13.73 17.95
CA ALA A 61 12.27 13.59 17.77
C ALA A 61 11.46 14.66 18.52
N HIS A 62 11.88 15.01 19.75
CA HIS A 62 11.27 16.10 20.51
C HIS A 62 11.44 17.46 19.82
N VAL A 63 12.66 17.74 19.34
CA VAL A 63 12.98 18.98 18.62
C VAL A 63 12.16 19.08 17.32
N PHE A 64 11.97 17.97 16.62
CA PHE A 64 11.11 17.92 15.43
C PHE A 64 9.67 18.30 15.76
N GLY A 65 9.11 17.80 16.86
CA GLY A 65 7.75 18.13 17.28
C GLY A 65 7.54 19.63 17.48
N GLN A 66 8.53 20.33 18.04
CA GLN A 66 8.47 21.78 18.27
C GLN A 66 8.53 22.55 16.95
N PHE A 67 9.61 22.38 16.18
CA PHE A 67 9.84 23.17 14.98
C PHE A 67 8.89 22.85 13.82
N LEU A 68 8.43 21.60 13.68
CA LEU A 68 7.45 21.26 12.65
C LEU A 68 6.06 21.84 12.96
N THR A 69 5.72 22.04 14.23
CA THR A 69 4.47 22.68 14.65
C THR A 69 4.51 24.18 14.36
N GLU A 70 5.69 24.80 14.48
CA GLU A 70 5.93 26.21 14.14
C GLU A 70 5.98 26.47 12.62
N GLY A 71 6.02 25.42 11.79
CA GLY A 71 6.03 25.56 10.33
C GLY A 71 7.43 25.54 9.71
N PHE A 72 8.48 25.32 10.50
CA PHE A 72 9.86 25.28 9.99
C PHE A 72 10.16 24.02 9.18
N ILE A 73 11.10 24.16 8.24
CA ILE A 73 11.69 23.04 7.51
C ILE A 73 12.94 22.62 8.28
N ILE A 74 13.05 21.34 8.60
CA ILE A 74 14.19 20.78 9.31
C ILE A 74 15.08 20.07 8.29
N ASP A 75 16.32 20.55 8.16
CA ASP A 75 17.35 19.90 7.35
C ASP A 75 18.20 18.97 8.23
N CYS A 76 18.29 17.70 7.84
CA CYS A 76 19.10 16.67 8.48
C CYS A 76 20.28 16.23 7.61
N GLY A 77 20.77 17.13 6.75
CA GLY A 77 21.96 16.92 5.94
C GLY A 77 21.79 15.72 5.01
N GLU A 78 22.63 14.70 5.18
CA GLU A 78 22.62 13.49 4.34
C GLU A 78 21.38 12.62 4.53
N LEU A 79 20.64 12.81 5.63
CA LEU A 79 19.32 12.19 5.77
C LEU A 79 18.26 12.88 4.92
N GLY A 80 18.41 14.16 4.57
CA GLY A 80 17.41 14.95 3.83
C GLY A 80 16.62 15.89 4.70
N SER A 81 15.48 16.36 4.17
CA SER A 81 14.72 17.44 4.78
C SER A 81 13.28 17.04 5.10
N PHE A 82 12.78 17.53 6.24
CA PHE A 82 11.42 17.36 6.70
C PHE A 82 10.69 18.69 6.64
N ARG A 83 9.55 18.72 5.94
CA ARG A 83 8.72 19.93 5.84
C ARG A 83 7.27 19.66 6.22
N PRO A 84 6.62 20.58 6.96
CA PRO A 84 5.18 20.54 7.12
C PRO A 84 4.50 20.82 5.79
N THR A 85 3.45 20.08 5.48
CA THR A 85 2.64 20.26 4.29
C THR A 85 1.18 20.32 4.72
N LEU A 86 0.51 21.38 4.30
CA LEU A 86 -0.91 21.58 4.52
C LEU A 86 -1.65 21.31 3.21
N GLY A 87 -2.72 20.51 3.30
CA GLY A 87 -3.63 20.32 2.18
C GLY A 87 -4.94 21.03 2.46
N SER A 88 -5.58 21.57 1.45
CA SER A 88 -6.94 22.09 1.55
C SER A 88 -7.83 21.52 0.45
N GLN A 89 -9.14 21.56 0.68
CA GLN A 89 -10.14 21.43 -0.37
C GLN A 89 -10.35 22.80 -0.99
N GLY A 90 -10.32 22.88 -2.32
CA GLY A 90 -10.60 24.12 -3.03
C GLY A 90 -12.07 24.53 -2.85
N VAL A 91 -12.30 25.82 -2.66
CA VAL A 91 -13.63 26.44 -2.61
C VAL A 91 -13.71 27.50 -3.70
N GLU A 92 -14.91 27.74 -4.24
CA GLU A 92 -15.12 28.70 -5.33
C GLU A 92 -15.12 30.16 -4.87
N LYS A 93 -15.38 30.41 -3.57
CA LYS A 93 -15.37 31.74 -2.96
C LYS A 93 -14.55 31.73 -1.67
N GLU A 94 -13.76 32.77 -1.47
CA GLU A 94 -12.88 32.93 -0.29
C GLU A 94 -13.67 32.97 1.03
N GLU A 95 -14.84 33.60 1.03
CA GLU A 95 -15.72 33.73 2.22
C GLU A 95 -16.27 32.39 2.71
N GLU A 96 -16.33 31.36 1.84
CA GLU A 96 -16.77 30.03 2.21
C GLU A 96 -15.64 29.19 2.84
N PHE A 97 -14.39 29.68 2.78
CA PHE A 97 -13.23 28.97 3.30
C PHE A 97 -13.23 28.90 4.83
N LYS A 98 -13.85 27.85 5.34
CA LYS A 98 -13.80 27.48 6.75
C LYS A 98 -12.60 26.60 7.03
N THR A 99 -11.65 27.09 7.83
CA THR A 99 -10.43 26.36 8.25
C THR A 99 -10.76 24.97 8.78
N HIS A 100 -11.81 24.81 9.60
CA HIS A 100 -12.15 23.50 10.16
C HIS A 100 -12.74 22.50 9.14
N LYS A 101 -13.32 22.98 8.02
CA LYS A 101 -14.01 22.14 7.04
C LYS A 101 -13.16 21.87 5.80
N HIS A 102 -12.40 22.86 5.35
CA HIS A 102 -11.65 22.80 4.10
C HIS A 102 -10.17 22.49 4.32
N LEU A 103 -9.64 22.69 5.53
CA LEU A 103 -8.27 22.33 5.83
C LEU A 103 -8.17 20.82 6.13
N ARG A 104 -7.32 20.13 5.38
CA ARG A 104 -6.97 18.74 5.65
C ARG A 104 -5.92 18.70 6.76
N LYS A 105 -5.86 17.57 7.48
CA LYS A 105 -4.88 17.34 8.53
C LYS A 105 -3.45 17.66 8.01
N PRO A 106 -2.67 18.49 8.72
CA PRO A 106 -1.28 18.74 8.38
C PRO A 106 -0.50 17.42 8.30
N ARG A 107 0.40 17.30 7.33
CA ARG A 107 1.24 16.11 7.14
C ARG A 107 2.70 16.51 7.07
N ILE A 108 3.57 15.69 7.60
CA ILE A 108 5.01 15.85 7.42
C ILE A 108 5.41 15.18 6.10
N ARG A 109 6.09 15.91 5.23
CA ARG A 109 6.68 15.38 4.01
C ARG A 109 8.19 15.29 4.20
N TYR A 110 8.71 14.08 4.00
CA TYR A 110 10.15 13.82 3.93
C TYR A 110 10.61 13.92 2.47
N LEU A 111 11.70 14.66 2.24
CA LEU A 111 12.37 14.77 0.96
C LEU A 111 13.77 14.17 1.11
N ALA A 112 13.99 13.04 0.44
CA ALA A 112 15.31 12.43 0.37
C ALA A 112 16.27 13.35 -0.40
N PRO A 113 17.53 13.50 0.07
CA PRO A 113 18.52 14.29 -0.64
C PRO A 113 19.00 13.56 -1.89
N ARG A 114 19.58 14.30 -2.85
CA ARG A 114 20.12 13.69 -4.09
C ARG A 114 21.25 12.69 -3.83
N SER A 115 21.92 12.77 -2.69
CA SER A 115 22.93 11.82 -2.23
C SER A 115 22.35 10.45 -1.88
N PHE A 116 21.03 10.36 -1.62
CA PHE A 116 20.33 9.11 -1.31
C PHE A 116 20.06 8.27 -2.57
N ASN A 117 21.11 8.05 -3.38
CA ASN A 117 21.13 7.22 -4.58
C ASN A 117 21.34 5.73 -4.26
N ALA A 118 21.35 5.34 -2.98
CA ALA A 118 21.45 3.94 -2.59
C ALA A 118 20.37 3.06 -3.25
N LEU A 119 19.18 3.65 -3.53
CA LEU A 119 18.09 2.96 -4.22
C LEU A 119 18.29 2.85 -5.73
N THR A 120 19.02 3.78 -6.37
CA THR A 120 19.31 3.71 -7.82
C THR A 120 20.48 2.78 -8.13
N LEU A 121 21.37 2.55 -7.16
CA LEU A 121 22.47 1.59 -7.26
C LEU A 121 22.06 0.15 -6.93
N ALA A 122 20.87 -0.06 -6.37
CA ALA A 122 20.38 -1.40 -6.04
C ALA A 122 19.89 -2.11 -7.32
N GLY A 123 20.39 -3.33 -7.57
CA GLY A 123 19.84 -4.18 -8.62
C GLY A 123 18.41 -4.62 -8.30
N PHE A 124 17.64 -5.06 -9.29
CA PHE A 124 16.30 -5.58 -9.07
C PHE A 124 16.29 -7.10 -9.21
N GLN A 125 15.78 -7.79 -8.21
CA GLN A 125 15.60 -9.24 -8.25
C GLN A 125 14.11 -9.56 -8.20
N ARG A 126 13.60 -10.19 -9.26
CA ARG A 126 12.25 -10.72 -9.27
C ARG A 126 12.21 -11.97 -8.39
N ILE A 127 11.31 -12.00 -7.41
CA ILE A 127 10.95 -13.25 -6.73
C ILE A 127 9.81 -13.85 -7.52
N ASP A 128 10.13 -14.80 -8.40
CA ASP A 128 9.12 -15.70 -8.95
C ASP A 128 8.57 -16.59 -7.84
N LYS A 129 7.25 -16.78 -7.83
CA LYS A 129 6.65 -17.80 -6.97
C LYS A 129 7.30 -19.14 -7.36
N ASN A 130 7.90 -19.83 -6.39
CA ASN A 130 8.51 -21.15 -6.57
C ASN A 130 7.57 -22.08 -7.39
N PRO A 131 8.07 -22.81 -8.40
CA PRO A 131 7.28 -23.50 -9.43
C PRO A 131 6.73 -24.86 -8.95
N ASN A 132 6.26 -24.94 -7.71
CA ASN A 132 5.62 -26.15 -7.16
C ASN A 132 4.11 -25.95 -6.89
N LYS A 133 3.46 -25.28 -7.83
CA LYS A 133 2.07 -25.54 -8.22
C LYS A 133 2.03 -25.43 -9.75
N PRO A 134 1.58 -26.48 -10.47
CA PRO A 134 1.68 -26.52 -11.92
C PRO A 134 0.77 -25.45 -12.53
N ASP A 135 1.35 -24.60 -13.39
CA ASP A 135 0.62 -23.83 -14.38
C ASP A 135 0.09 -24.81 -15.43
N GLY A 136 -1.23 -24.91 -15.56
CA GLY A 136 -1.90 -25.62 -16.64
C GLY A 136 -2.94 -24.70 -17.26
N ASN A 137 -2.55 -23.90 -18.26
CA ASN A 137 -3.51 -23.29 -19.16
C ASN A 137 -3.76 -24.26 -20.32
N GLY A 138 -4.95 -24.84 -20.37
CA GLY A 138 -5.38 -25.77 -21.41
C GLY A 138 -6.78 -26.31 -21.10
N THR A 139 -7.74 -25.89 -21.91
CA THR A 139 -9.18 -26.23 -21.89
C THR A 139 -9.52 -27.73 -21.85
N ALA A 140 -10.70 -28.00 -21.24
CA ALA A 140 -11.62 -29.14 -21.39
C ALA A 140 -11.47 -30.35 -20.44
N PRO A 141 -12.54 -31.13 -20.15
CA PRO A 141 -13.99 -30.94 -20.37
C PRO A 141 -14.80 -30.93 -19.05
N LEU A 142 -16.10 -30.55 -19.14
CA LEU A 142 -17.05 -30.68 -18.02
C LEU A 142 -17.10 -32.13 -17.48
N PRO A 143 -17.26 -32.34 -16.17
CA PRO A 143 -17.71 -33.62 -15.66
C PRO A 143 -19.17 -33.87 -16.13
N PRO A 144 -19.55 -35.12 -16.42
CA PRO A 144 -20.81 -35.45 -17.08
C PRO A 144 -22.00 -35.17 -16.16
N SER A 145 -23.00 -34.47 -16.68
CA SER A 145 -24.33 -34.42 -16.08
C SER A 145 -24.90 -35.83 -15.93
N PRO A 146 -25.35 -36.26 -14.73
CA PRO A 146 -26.13 -37.47 -14.61
C PRO A 146 -27.55 -37.18 -15.11
N GLY A 147 -27.80 -37.49 -16.38
CA GLY A 147 -29.16 -37.59 -16.93
C GLY A 147 -29.72 -38.97 -16.67
N GLY A 148 -30.90 -39.04 -16.04
CA GLY A 148 -31.61 -40.30 -15.79
C GLY A 148 -33.04 -40.07 -15.28
N SER A 149 -33.95 -39.87 -16.23
CA SER A 149 -35.42 -39.90 -16.18
C SER A 149 -35.97 -41.10 -15.38
N VAL A 150 -37.05 -41.02 -14.58
CA VAL A 150 -38.53 -41.23 -14.83
C VAL A 150 -39.12 -41.68 -13.44
N PRO A 151 -40.44 -41.72 -13.04
CA PRO A 151 -41.75 -41.30 -13.63
C PRO A 151 -42.59 -40.35 -12.73
N PRO A 152 -43.79 -39.91 -13.16
CA PRO A 152 -44.82 -39.36 -12.27
C PRO A 152 -45.69 -40.48 -11.65
N PRO A 153 -46.29 -40.28 -10.46
CA PRO A 153 -47.48 -41.03 -10.05
C PRO A 153 -48.77 -40.34 -10.55
N PRO A 154 -49.82 -41.11 -10.89
CA PRO A 154 -51.13 -40.58 -11.32
C PRO A 154 -52.18 -40.55 -10.19
N ALA A 155 -53.30 -39.88 -10.51
CA ALA A 155 -54.65 -39.89 -9.88
C ALA A 155 -54.83 -39.05 -8.59
N GLN A 156 -55.92 -38.31 -8.36
CA GLN A 156 -57.18 -38.08 -9.07
C GLN A 156 -57.97 -36.94 -8.38
N GLY A 157 -58.73 -36.16 -9.16
CA GLY A 157 -59.98 -35.44 -8.80
C GLY A 157 -59.89 -34.22 -7.86
N GLY A 158 -60.62 -33.13 -8.06
CA GLY A 158 -61.63 -32.76 -9.05
C GLY A 158 -62.20 -31.37 -8.71
N GLU A 159 -62.83 -30.76 -9.72
CA GLU A 159 -63.85 -29.67 -9.67
C GLU A 159 -63.39 -28.27 -9.22
N GLU A 160 -63.30 -27.32 -10.17
CA GLU A 160 -64.35 -26.32 -10.52
C GLU A 160 -64.54 -25.29 -9.40
N SER A 161 -64.48 -23.98 -9.57
CA SER A 161 -64.89 -23.02 -10.62
C SER A 161 -64.42 -21.65 -10.06
N GLY A 162 -64.06 -20.60 -10.79
CA GLY A 162 -64.75 -19.88 -11.86
C GLY A 162 -64.34 -18.39 -11.75
N GLU A 163 -64.19 -17.75 -12.92
CA GLU A 163 -64.41 -16.34 -13.31
C GLU A 163 -64.28 -15.19 -12.26
N GLY A 164 -63.76 -14.00 -12.57
CA GLY A 164 -63.49 -13.34 -13.83
C GLY A 164 -63.29 -11.83 -13.59
N ILE A 165 -62.75 -11.15 -14.61
CA ILE A 165 -62.64 -9.70 -14.84
C ILE A 165 -61.72 -8.92 -13.90
#